data_AF-A0A4Q6DUJ0-F1
#
_entry.id   AF-A0A4Q6DUJ0-F1
#
_cell.length_a   1.000
_cell.length_b   1.000
_cell.length_c   1.000
_cell.angle_alpha   90.00
_cell.angle_beta   90.00
_cell.angle_gamma   90.00
#
_symmetry.space_group_name_H-M   'P 1'
#
loop_
_entity.id
_entity.type
_entity.pdbx_description
1 polymer ?
#
loop_
_entity_poly.entity_id
_entity_poly.type
_entity_poly.pdbx_seq_one_letter_code
_entity_poly.pdbx_strand_id
1 'polypeptide(L)'
;IEAKVVGVMHMVDNGEQDDKIIAVAKNDMSVNYINDLNELPPHAMKEIVRFFQDYKKLEDKNVTIEHLLGLRYAHKVIDEARELYKSTFPVYQ
;
A
#
# COMPACT_ATOMS: atom_id res chain seq x y z
N ILE A 1 -8.22 10.07 -8.98
CA ILE A 1 -9.34 9.65 -8.10
C ILE A 1 -9.00 10.11 -6.69
N GLU A 2 -9.92 10.75 -5.96
CA GLU A 2 -9.70 11.00 -4.53
C GLU A 2 -9.81 9.67 -3.77
N ALA A 3 -8.78 9.35 -2.99
CA ALA A 3 -8.68 8.10 -2.26
C ALA A 3 -8.72 8.36 -0.75
N LYS A 4 -9.32 7.43 -0.02
CA LYS A 4 -9.28 7.38 1.44
C LYS A 4 -8.40 6.21 1.85
N VAL A 5 -7.30 6.52 2.53
CA VAL A 5 -6.35 5.52 3.00
C VAL A 5 -6.98 4.69 4.10
N VAL A 6 -6.74 3.37 4.06
CA VAL A 6 -7.24 2.43 5.08
C VAL A 6 -6.11 1.59 5.69
N GLY A 7 -4.94 1.52 5.04
CA GLY A 7 -3.77 0.85 5.58
C GLY A 7 -2.59 0.82 4.60
N VAL A 8 -1.61 -0.02 4.91
CA VAL A 8 -0.41 -0.24 4.10
C VAL A 8 0.01 -1.70 4.17
N MET A 9 0.48 -2.22 3.04
CA MET A 9 1.12 -3.53 2.93
C MET A 9 2.64 -3.30 2.83
N HIS A 10 3.37 -3.72 3.85
CA HIS A 10 4.83 -3.68 3.87
C HIS A 10 5.37 -4.83 3.02
N MET A 11 6.07 -4.47 1.95
CA MET A 11 6.55 -5.42 0.95
C MET A 11 8.02 -5.16 0.66
N VAL A 12 8.78 -6.25 0.54
CA VAL A 12 10.17 -6.24 0.10
C VAL A 12 10.25 -6.91 -1.26
N ASP A 13 10.76 -6.19 -2.26
CA ASP A 13 10.98 -6.68 -3.62
C ASP A 13 12.48 -6.70 -3.89
N ASN A 14 13.06 -7.89 -4.02
CA ASN A 14 14.49 -8.07 -4.28
C ASN A 14 15.43 -7.34 -3.30
N GLY A 15 15.02 -7.25 -2.03
CA GLY A 15 15.80 -6.60 -0.96
C GLY A 15 15.54 -5.09 -0.82
N GLU A 16 14.70 -4.50 -1.66
CA GLU A 16 14.29 -3.10 -1.57
C GLU A 16 12.88 -2.98 -0.97
N GLN A 17 12.67 -1.97 -0.14
CA GLN A 17 11.36 -1.67 0.45
C GLN A 17 10.43 -1.07 -0.62
N ASP A 18 9.29 -1.71 -0.85
CA ASP A 18 8.27 -1.32 -1.84
C ASP A 18 6.86 -1.34 -1.21
N ASP A 19 6.68 -0.50 -0.20
CA ASP A 19 5.42 -0.38 0.54
C ASP A 19 4.25 0.05 -0.35
N LYS A 20 3.10 -0.60 -0.16
CA LYS A 20 1.90 -0.31 -0.95
C LYS A 20 0.77 0.20 -0.06
N ILE A 21 0.33 1.43 -0.31
CA ILE A 21 -0.83 2.00 0.37
C ILE A 21 -2.09 1.29 -0.09
N ILE A 22 -2.91 0.85 0.87
CA ILE A 22 -4.24 0.33 0.64
C ILE A 22 -5.23 1.45 0.90
N ALA A 23 -6.06 1.74 -0.11
CA ALA A 23 -7.03 2.83 -0.07
C ALA A 23 -8.32 2.45 -0.81
N VAL A 24 -9.41 3.12 -0.47
CA VAL A 24 -10.70 3.01 -1.14
C VAL A 24 -11.03 4.31 -1.88
N ALA A 25 -11.88 4.26 -2.90
CA ALA A 25 -12.35 5.45 -3.58
C ALA A 25 -13.22 6.29 -2.63
N LYS A 26 -12.82 7.52 -2.35
CA LYS A 26 -13.45 8.38 -1.33
C LYS A 26 -14.91 8.73 -1.67
N ASN A 27 -15.23 8.85 -2.95
CA ASN A 27 -16.54 9.29 -3.42
C ASN A 27 -17.41 8.14 -3.97
N ASP A 28 -16.95 6.89 -3.86
CA ASP A 28 -17.71 5.72 -4.29
C ASP A 28 -18.52 5.16 -3.12
N MET A 29 -19.85 5.27 -3.19
CA MET A 29 -20.75 4.80 -2.13
C MET A 29 -20.62 3.31 -1.80
N SER A 30 -20.10 2.50 -2.72
CA SER A 30 -19.91 1.07 -2.50
C SER A 30 -18.74 0.73 -1.56
N VAL A 31 -17.82 1.67 -1.33
CA VAL A 31 -16.60 1.43 -0.53
C VAL A 31 -16.21 2.60 0.39
N ASN A 32 -16.79 3.79 0.21
CA ASN A 32 -16.40 4.99 0.96
C ASN A 32 -16.70 4.95 2.46
N TYR A 33 -17.43 3.95 2.94
CA TYR A 33 -17.67 3.72 4.37
C TYR A 33 -16.53 2.95 5.05
N ILE A 34 -15.62 2.33 4.31
CA ILE A 34 -14.51 1.51 4.83
C ILE A 34 -13.39 2.44 5.33
N ASN A 35 -13.04 2.38 6.61
CA ASN A 35 -12.04 3.23 7.27
C ASN A 35 -10.79 2.47 7.74
N ASP A 36 -10.86 1.13 7.79
CA ASP A 36 -9.78 0.27 8.27
C ASP A 36 -9.67 -0.99 7.42
N LEU A 37 -8.48 -1.61 7.37
CA LEU A 37 -8.25 -2.87 6.67
C LEU A 37 -9.20 -3.99 7.13
N ASN A 38 -9.59 -4.01 8.40
CA ASN A 38 -10.47 -5.04 8.96
C ASN A 38 -11.94 -4.89 8.51
N GLU A 39 -12.30 -3.75 7.91
CA GLU A 39 -13.62 -3.50 7.34
C GLU A 39 -13.71 -3.94 5.86
N LEU A 40 -12.59 -4.34 5.26
CA LEU A 40 -12.57 -4.92 3.92
C LEU A 40 -13.26 -6.30 3.91
N PRO A 41 -13.78 -6.74 2.75
CA PRO A 41 -14.27 -8.10 2.60
C PRO A 41 -13.22 -9.13 3.09
N PRO A 42 -13.66 -10.22 3.76
CA PRO A 42 -12.78 -11.11 4.52
C PRO A 42 -11.68 -11.82 3.70
N HIS A 43 -11.83 -11.84 2.37
CA HIS A 43 -10.87 -12.44 1.43
C HIS A 43 -10.04 -11.40 0.66
N ALA A 44 -10.42 -10.12 0.66
CA ALA A 44 -9.79 -9.10 -0.16
C ALA A 44 -8.28 -8.99 0.09
N MET A 45 -7.88 -8.90 1.36
CA MET A 45 -6.45 -8.84 1.69
C MET A 45 -5.71 -10.14 1.40
N LYS A 46 -6.37 -11.30 1.49
CA LYS A 46 -5.76 -12.59 1.13
C LYS A 46 -5.45 -12.65 -0.36
N GLU A 47 -6.38 -12.18 -1.20
CA GLU A 47 -6.20 -12.10 -2.65
C GLU A 47 -5.09 -11.12 -3.03
N ILE A 48 -5.07 -9.92 -2.43
CA ILE A 48 -4.03 -8.91 -2.68
C ILE A 48 -2.64 -9.43 -2.29
N VAL A 49 -2.50 -9.99 -1.09
CA VAL A 49 -1.22 -10.57 -0.63
C VAL A 49 -0.79 -11.69 -1.57
N ARG A 50 -1.71 -12.57 -1.97
CA ARG A 50 -1.38 -13.68 -2.85
C ARG A 50 -0.93 -13.21 -4.23
N PHE A 51 -1.60 -12.19 -4.77
CA PHE A 51 -1.22 -11.58 -6.04
C PHE A 51 0.23 -11.10 -6.01
N PHE A 52 0.62 -10.30 -5.00
CA PHE A 52 1.97 -9.76 -4.92
C PHE A 52 3.04 -10.81 -4.60
N GLN A 53 2.70 -11.89 -3.90
CA GLN A 53 3.61 -13.02 -3.72
C GLN A 53 3.86 -13.80 -5.01
N ASP A 54 2.88 -13.84 -5.92
CA ASP A 54 2.94 -14.71 -7.10
C ASP A 54 3.36 -13.99 -8.39
N TYR A 55 3.03 -12.71 -8.56
CA TYR A 55 3.09 -12.04 -9.87
C TYR A 55 4.48 -12.02 -10.52
N LYS A 56 5.55 -12.08 -9.73
CA LYS A 56 6.95 -12.06 -10.19
C LYS A 56 7.67 -13.41 -10.12
N LYS A 57 6.98 -14.49 -9.78
CA LYS A 57 7.61 -15.82 -9.63
C LYS A 57 8.28 -16.33 -10.91
N LEU A 58 7.72 -15.99 -12.07
CA LEU A 58 8.30 -16.39 -13.37
C LEU A 58 9.49 -15.53 -13.79
N GLU A 59 9.76 -14.43 -13.09
CA GLU A 59 10.92 -13.56 -13.32
C GLU A 59 12.14 -13.94 -12.46
N ASP A 60 12.05 -15.04 -11.69
CA ASP A 60 13.05 -15.46 -10.70
C ASP A 60 13.35 -14.37 -9.65
N LYS A 61 12.37 -13.50 -9.37
CA LYS A 61 12.43 -12.47 -8.34
C LYS A 61 11.70 -12.90 -7.08
N ASN A 62 12.25 -12.55 -5.93
CA ASN A 62 11.64 -12.79 -4.63
C ASN A 62 10.89 -11.56 -4.14
N VAL A 63 9.61 -11.76 -3.84
CA VAL A 63 8.74 -10.76 -3.20
C VAL A 63 8.27 -11.32 -1.86
N THR A 64 8.48 -10.56 -0.79
CA THR A 64 8.04 -10.92 0.56
C THR A 64 7.06 -9.89 1.08
N ILE A 65 5.93 -10.36 1.60
CA ILE A 65 4.98 -9.52 2.34
C ILE A 65 5.24 -9.74 3.83
N GLU A 66 5.69 -8.72 4.54
CA GLU A 66 6.06 -8.83 5.95
C GLU A 66 4.87 -8.52 6.87
N HIS A 67 4.22 -7.36 6.64
CA HIS A 67 3.21 -6.84 7.55
C HIS A 67 2.07 -6.13 6.82
N LEU A 68 0.85 -6.30 7.33
CA LEU A 68 -0.28 -5.44 7.03
C LEU A 68 -0.47 -4.49 8.20
N LEU A 69 -0.34 -3.19 7.97
CA LEU A 69 -0.39 -2.17 9.01
C LEU A 69 -1.54 -1.19 8.74
N GLY A 70 -2.16 -0.71 9.81
CA GLY A 70 -3.29 0.21 9.72
C GLY A 70 -2.92 1.64 9.34
N LEU A 71 -3.93 2.50 9.37
CA LEU A 71 -3.91 3.90 8.92
C LEU A 71 -2.72 4.73 9.43
N ARG A 72 -2.34 4.58 10.70
CA ARG A 72 -1.23 5.34 11.30
C ARG A 72 0.10 5.13 10.57
N TYR A 73 0.43 3.88 10.25
CA TYR A 73 1.67 3.56 9.55
C TYR A 73 1.58 3.95 8.08
N ALA A 74 0.40 3.80 7.47
CA ALA A 74 0.18 4.24 6.09
C ALA A 74 0.44 5.75 5.92
N HIS A 75 -0.06 6.58 6.83
CA HIS A 75 0.22 8.03 6.79
C HIS A 75 1.71 8.34 6.99
N LYS A 76 2.38 7.64 7.91
CA LYS A 76 3.83 7.79 8.10
C LYS A 76 4.59 7.52 6.78
N VAL A 77 4.28 6.42 6.10
CA VAL A 77 4.91 6.07 4.80
C VAL A 77 4.63 7.13 3.74
N ILE A 78 3.40 7.67 3.69
CA ILE A 78 3.05 8.75 2.75
C ILE A 78 3.87 10.02 3.03
N ASP A 79 3.99 10.42 4.30
CA ASP A 79 4.73 11.62 4.67
C ASP A 79 6.23 11.45 4.40
N GLU A 80 6.81 10.28 4.72
CA GLU A 80 8.19 9.94 4.38
C GLU A 80 8.43 9.99 2.87
N ALA A 81 7.53 9.42 2.06
CA ALA A 81 7.62 9.47 0.60
C ALA A 81 7.55 10.91 0.06
N ARG A 82 6.71 11.77 0.66
CA ARG A 82 6.60 13.19 0.28
C ARG A 82 7.88 13.96 0.60
N GLU A 83 8.46 13.76 1.78
CA GLU A 83 9.71 14.40 2.16
C GLU A 83 10.91 13.88 1.35
N LEU A 84 10.92 12.59 1.02
CA LEU A 84 11.92 12.02 0.12
C LEU A 84 11.81 12.62 -1.28
N TYR A 85 10.61 12.75 -1.83
CA TYR A 85 10.40 13.39 -3.14
C TYR A 85 10.90 14.83 -3.12
N LYS A 86 10.52 15.61 -2.11
CA LYS A 86 10.96 16.99 -1.92
C LYS A 86 12.49 17.11 -1.91
N SER A 87 13.16 16.33 -1.07
CA SER A 87 14.61 16.38 -0.92
C SER A 87 15.36 15.88 -2.17
N THR A 88 14.81 14.90 -2.89
CA THR A 88 15.41 14.34 -4.10
C THR A 88 15.21 15.25 -5.32
N PHE A 89 14.06 15.93 -5.41
CA PHE A 89 13.66 16.75 -6.56
C PHE A 89 13.37 18.22 -6.17
N PRO A 90 14.34 18.96 -5.60
CA PRO A 90 14.11 20.31 -5.07
C PRO A 90 13.76 21.36 -6.13
N VAL A 91 14.03 21.09 -7.41
CA VAL A 91 13.79 22.02 -8.53
C VAL A 91 12.30 22.10 -8.91
N TYR A 92 11.49 21.12 -8.50
CA TYR A 92 10.07 21.00 -8.86
C TYR A 92 9.13 21.33 -7.68
N GLN A 93 9.65 22.00 -6.65
CA GLN A 93 8.88 22.46 -5.49
C GLN A 93 8.27 23.84 -5.68
#